data_AF-A0A834LZU1-F1
#
_entry.id   AF-A0A834LZU1-F1
#
_cell.length_a   1.000
_cell.length_b   1.000
_cell.length_c   1.000
_cell.angle_alpha   90.00
_cell.angle_beta   90.00
_cell.angle_gamma   90.00
#
_symmetry.space_group_name_H-M   'P 1'
#
loop_
_entity.id
_entity.type
_entity.pdbx_description
1 polymer ?
#
loop_
_entity_poly.entity_id
_entity_poly.type
_entity_poly.pdbx_seq_one_letter_code
_entity_poly.pdbx_strand_id
1 'polypeptide(L)'
;MAWDQDMINWASDQPDEILFGWRFAGTSQSSFDTLTTSLVSTPSDHNSKTENLPSPTIPFASQTLIQSLRPQPSSRFYCPSGQLRSPIMPFKRYVEVGRVALVNYGKDYGNLVVIVDVIDQNRALVDSPDMVRTQMNFKRLSLTDITIDIKRVPKKKTLIAAMEAADVKNKWENSSWGRKLIVQKRRASLNDFDRFKLMLAKIKRAGAVRQELAKLKKQSAA
;
A
#
# COMPACT_ATOMS: atom_id res chain seq x y z
N MET A 1 -26.33 -6.23 -37.20
CA MET A 1 -25.56 -5.24 -36.41
C MET A 1 -26.51 -4.27 -35.70
N ALA A 2 -27.36 -4.77 -34.80
CA ALA A 2 -28.31 -3.94 -34.04
C ALA A 2 -28.51 -4.44 -32.59
N TRP A 3 -27.72 -5.43 -32.15
CA TRP A 3 -27.88 -6.07 -30.83
C TRP A 3 -26.76 -5.70 -29.84
N ASP A 4 -25.75 -4.93 -30.27
CA ASP A 4 -24.59 -4.56 -29.44
C ASP A 4 -24.73 -3.17 -28.79
N GLN A 5 -25.61 -2.29 -29.30
CA GLN A 5 -25.75 -0.93 -28.79
C GLN A 5 -26.73 -0.85 -27.59
N ASP A 6 -27.73 -1.74 -27.52
CA ASP A 6 -28.72 -1.75 -26.44
C ASP A 6 -28.19 -2.31 -25.11
N MET A 7 -27.16 -3.17 -25.15
CA MET A 7 -26.51 -3.71 -23.94
C MET A 7 -25.58 -2.71 -23.25
N ILE A 8 -25.14 -1.66 -23.96
CA ILE A 8 -24.29 -0.61 -23.40
C ILE A 8 -25.14 0.44 -22.67
N ASN A 9 -26.33 0.75 -23.20
CA ASN A 9 -27.29 1.67 -22.58
C ASN A 9 -27.99 1.07 -21.34
N TRP A 10 -28.00 -0.26 -21.19
CA TRP A 10 -28.55 -0.95 -20.00
C TRP A 10 -27.64 -0.83 -18.75
N ALA A 11 -26.34 -0.58 -18.92
CA ALA A 11 -25.39 -0.49 -17.82
C ALA A 11 -25.36 0.89 -17.12
N SER A 12 -26.03 1.89 -17.70
CA SER A 12 -26.04 3.28 -17.21
C SER A 12 -27.32 3.69 -16.47
N ASP A 13 -28.33 2.82 -16.37
CA ASP A 13 -29.70 3.24 -16.01
C ASP A 13 -30.40 2.33 -14.98
N GLN A 14 -29.72 2.01 -13.86
CA GLN A 14 -30.36 1.33 -12.72
C GLN A 14 -30.30 2.25 -11.49
N PRO A 15 -31.41 2.91 -11.12
CA PRO A 15 -31.52 3.62 -9.86
C PRO A 15 -31.66 2.65 -8.68
N ASP A 16 -31.09 3.06 -7.54
CA ASP A 16 -31.26 2.45 -6.23
C ASP A 16 -32.74 2.45 -5.79
N GLU A 17 -33.26 1.30 -5.30
CA GLU A 17 -34.24 1.12 -4.20
C GLU A 17 -34.99 -0.25 -4.31
N ILE A 18 -34.86 -1.16 -3.32
CA ILE A 18 -35.82 -1.51 -2.24
C ILE A 18 -36.85 -2.63 -2.59
N LEU A 19 -36.82 -3.69 -1.76
CA LEU A 19 -37.85 -4.66 -1.33
C LEU A 19 -38.77 -5.37 -2.37
N PHE A 20 -38.71 -6.72 -2.42
CA PHE A 20 -39.78 -7.64 -1.98
C PHE A 20 -39.42 -9.11 -2.28
N GLY A 21 -39.74 -10.01 -1.34
CA GLY A 21 -39.98 -11.47 -1.44
C GLY A 21 -39.13 -12.32 -2.41
N TRP A 22 -38.55 -13.44 -2.00
CA TRP A 22 -39.32 -14.64 -1.67
C TRP A 22 -38.54 -15.58 -0.74
N ARG A 23 -39.36 -16.28 0.03
CA ARG A 23 -39.13 -17.21 1.12
C ARG A 23 -38.71 -18.58 0.58
N PHE A 24 -37.64 -19.20 1.10
CA PHE A 24 -37.57 -20.66 1.19
C PHE A 24 -36.78 -21.09 2.44
N ALA A 25 -37.26 -22.16 3.04
CA ALA A 25 -37.08 -22.57 4.42
C ALA A 25 -35.84 -23.45 4.67
N GLY A 26 -35.29 -23.26 5.87
CA GLY A 26 -34.71 -24.19 6.87
C GLY A 26 -33.90 -25.46 6.56
N THR A 27 -33.38 -25.97 7.70
CA THR A 27 -32.68 -27.24 7.99
C THR A 27 -31.17 -27.27 7.66
N SER A 28 -30.25 -27.80 8.47
CA SER A 28 -30.22 -28.28 9.85
C SER A 28 -28.74 -28.49 10.24
N GLN A 29 -28.44 -28.52 11.54
CA GLN A 29 -27.12 -28.79 12.13
C GLN A 29 -26.38 -30.05 11.63
N SER A 30 -25.04 -29.99 11.63
CA SER A 30 -24.12 -30.95 12.30
C SER A 30 -22.68 -30.48 12.06
N SER A 31 -21.92 -30.01 13.05
CA SER A 31 -21.27 -30.73 14.16
C SER A 31 -20.32 -31.83 13.68
N PHE A 32 -19.03 -31.51 13.57
CA PHE A 32 -17.95 -32.45 13.84
C PHE A 32 -16.80 -31.70 14.53
N ASP A 33 -16.63 -32.05 15.80
CA ASP A 33 -15.54 -31.67 16.69
C ASP A 33 -14.43 -32.74 16.66
N THR A 34 -13.25 -32.31 17.15
CA THR A 34 -12.14 -33.08 17.75
C THR A 34 -11.21 -33.84 16.77
N LEU A 35 -9.88 -33.99 16.95
CA LEU A 35 -8.95 -33.99 18.09
C LEU A 35 -7.57 -33.47 17.61
N THR A 36 -6.91 -32.53 18.28
CA THR A 36 -5.83 -32.73 19.27
C THR A 36 -4.84 -33.88 18.99
N THR A 37 -3.58 -33.53 18.69
CA THR A 37 -2.41 -34.37 19.02
C THR A 37 -1.34 -33.47 19.63
N SER A 38 -0.96 -33.87 20.84
CA SER A 38 -0.09 -33.22 21.81
C SER A 38 1.39 -33.61 21.64
N LEU A 39 2.26 -32.67 22.01
CA LEU A 39 3.56 -32.78 22.71
C LEU A 39 4.42 -34.04 22.55
N VAL A 40 5.71 -33.81 22.21
CA VAL A 40 6.85 -34.33 22.99
C VAL A 40 7.92 -33.23 23.11
N SER A 41 8.43 -33.05 24.33
CA SER A 41 9.48 -32.11 24.72
C SER A 41 10.74 -32.85 25.21
N THR A 42 11.92 -32.50 24.66
CA THR A 42 13.27 -32.35 25.29
C THR A 42 13.95 -33.56 26.00
N PRO A 43 15.24 -33.55 26.45
CA PRO A 43 16.36 -32.56 26.41
C PRO A 43 17.81 -33.13 26.14
N SER A 44 18.83 -32.25 26.25
CA SER A 44 20.27 -32.48 26.59
C SER A 44 21.22 -33.01 25.50
N ASP A 45 22.50 -32.66 25.39
CA ASP A 45 23.41 -31.67 26.00
C ASP A 45 24.74 -31.70 25.18
N HIS A 46 25.63 -30.75 25.46
CA HIS A 46 27.10 -30.78 25.21
C HIS A 46 27.70 -30.29 23.87
N ASN A 47 28.04 -28.99 23.89
CA ASN A 47 29.40 -28.44 23.72
C ASN A 47 30.48 -29.39 23.15
N SER A 48 30.93 -29.12 21.92
CA SER A 48 32.30 -29.42 21.49
C SER A 48 32.82 -28.38 20.48
N LYS A 49 33.76 -27.57 20.97
CA LYS A 49 34.97 -27.08 20.29
C LYS A 49 34.87 -26.84 18.78
N THR A 50 34.69 -25.58 18.39
CA THR A 50 35.12 -25.09 17.09
C THR A 50 36.65 -24.98 17.07
N GLU A 51 37.31 -25.99 16.51
CA GLU A 51 38.74 -25.90 16.19
C GLU A 51 38.92 -24.97 14.98
N ASN A 52 39.67 -23.89 15.19
CA ASN A 52 40.07 -22.95 14.16
C ASN A 52 41.10 -23.62 13.23
N LEU A 53 40.71 -23.86 11.98
CA LEU A 53 41.63 -24.23 10.91
C LEU A 53 42.49 -23.01 10.52
N PRO A 54 43.83 -23.11 10.49
CA PRO A 54 44.67 -22.03 10.00
C PRO A 54 44.53 -21.89 8.48
N SER A 55 44.34 -20.65 8.03
CA SER A 55 44.30 -20.28 6.62
C SER A 55 45.71 -20.38 6.00
N PRO A 56 45.85 -20.88 4.75
CA PRO A 56 47.14 -20.93 4.09
C PRO A 56 47.62 -19.52 3.74
N THR A 57 48.79 -19.15 4.25
CA THR A 57 49.51 -17.93 3.85
C THR A 57 50.08 -18.14 2.45
N ILE A 58 49.52 -17.43 1.47
CA ILE A 58 50.00 -17.45 0.08
C ILE A 58 51.20 -16.48 -0.03
N PRO A 59 52.34 -16.88 -0.62
CA PRO A 59 53.52 -16.03 -0.72
C PRO A 59 53.32 -14.81 -1.64
N PHE A 60 53.82 -13.69 -1.15
CA PHE A 60 53.76 -12.30 -1.64
C PHE A 60 54.60 -12.02 -2.91
N ALA A 61 54.65 -12.96 -3.86
CA ALA A 61 55.55 -12.82 -5.02
C ALA A 61 54.84 -13.15 -6.34
N SER A 62 53.86 -12.33 -6.72
CA SER A 62 53.40 -12.21 -8.12
C SER A 62 52.41 -11.04 -8.31
N GLN A 63 52.68 -9.89 -7.67
CA GLN A 63 51.92 -8.65 -7.85
C GLN A 63 52.62 -7.68 -8.79
N THR A 64 53.04 -8.13 -9.97
CA THR A 64 53.55 -7.23 -11.02
C THR A 64 53.29 -7.75 -12.43
N LEU A 65 52.04 -8.15 -12.78
CA LEU A 65 51.63 -8.15 -14.20
C LEU A 65 50.12 -8.22 -14.49
N ILE A 66 49.22 -7.70 -13.65
CA ILE A 66 47.83 -7.40 -14.09
C ILE A 66 47.35 -6.11 -13.42
N GLN A 67 48.02 -5.00 -13.74
CA GLN A 67 47.62 -3.64 -13.34
C GLN A 67 47.51 -2.76 -14.59
N SER A 68 46.69 -3.16 -15.57
CA SER A 68 46.42 -2.27 -16.72
C SER A 68 45.08 -2.43 -17.43
N LEU A 69 44.13 -3.26 -16.95
CA LEU A 69 42.77 -3.29 -17.50
C LEU A 69 41.72 -3.47 -16.40
N ARG A 70 41.67 -2.51 -15.46
CA ARG A 70 40.47 -2.32 -14.64
C ARG A 70 39.64 -1.23 -15.33
N PRO A 71 38.45 -1.52 -15.86
CA PRO A 71 37.59 -0.48 -16.42
C PRO A 71 37.32 0.53 -15.32
N GLN A 72 37.74 1.77 -15.52
CA GLN A 72 37.33 2.86 -14.63
C GLN A 72 35.81 2.89 -14.64
N PRO A 73 35.13 3.00 -13.48
CA PRO A 73 33.70 3.24 -13.48
C PRO A 73 33.50 4.62 -14.10
N SER A 74 33.19 4.65 -15.39
CA SER A 74 32.77 5.88 -16.04
C SER A 74 31.54 6.36 -15.28
N SER A 75 31.66 7.48 -14.57
CA SER A 75 30.57 8.22 -13.98
C SER A 75 29.69 8.84 -15.07
N ARG A 76 29.24 8.03 -16.03
CA ARG A 76 28.19 8.41 -16.97
C ARG A 76 26.85 8.07 -16.34
N PHE A 77 26.50 8.83 -15.31
CA PHE A 77 25.09 9.16 -15.08
C PHE A 77 24.67 10.15 -16.17
N TYR A 78 24.59 9.70 -17.42
CA TYR A 78 24.07 10.53 -18.51
C TYR A 78 22.62 10.15 -18.75
N CYS A 79 21.70 11.02 -18.32
CA CYS A 79 20.32 10.98 -18.78
C CYS A 79 20.27 11.49 -20.24
N PRO A 80 19.54 10.82 -21.15
CA PRO A 80 19.54 11.18 -22.57
C PRO A 80 18.73 12.44 -22.93
N SER A 81 18.17 13.16 -21.95
CA SER A 81 17.17 14.22 -22.21
C SER A 81 17.57 15.65 -21.84
N GLY A 82 18.81 15.90 -21.40
CA GLY A 82 19.31 17.29 -21.19
C GLY A 82 18.60 18.13 -20.13
N GLN A 83 17.61 17.60 -19.42
CA GLN A 83 17.02 18.27 -18.26
C GLN A 83 17.87 18.01 -17.03
N LEU A 84 18.42 19.09 -16.46
CA LEU A 84 19.02 19.06 -15.12
C LEU A 84 17.96 18.52 -14.16
N ARG A 85 18.13 17.27 -13.72
CA ARG A 85 17.35 16.73 -12.60
C ARG A 85 17.61 17.65 -11.43
N SER A 86 16.56 18.30 -10.94
CA SER A 86 16.63 19.04 -9.67
C SER A 86 17.26 18.12 -8.62
N PRO A 87 18.14 18.65 -7.75
CA PRO A 87 18.83 17.85 -6.76
C PRO A 87 17.78 17.10 -5.93
N ILE A 88 17.86 15.77 -5.95
CA ILE A 88 16.91 14.92 -5.22
C ILE A 88 17.17 15.15 -3.74
N MET A 89 16.32 15.94 -3.09
CA MET A 89 16.34 16.00 -1.63
C MET A 89 15.93 14.62 -1.09
N PRO A 90 16.74 14.00 -0.21
CA PRO A 90 16.51 12.62 0.24
C PRO A 90 15.21 12.47 1.04
N PHE A 91 14.76 13.55 1.69
CA PHE A 91 13.53 13.57 2.48
C PHE A 91 12.47 14.46 1.82
N LYS A 92 11.24 13.93 1.75
CA LYS A 92 10.07 14.62 1.17
C LYS A 92 8.96 14.89 2.19
N ARG A 93 8.82 14.00 3.18
CA ARG A 93 7.74 14.02 4.16
C ARG A 93 8.33 14.41 5.51
N TYR A 94 8.30 15.71 5.77
CA TYR A 94 8.76 16.27 7.02
C TYR A 94 7.65 16.30 8.06
N VAL A 95 8.02 16.23 9.33
CA VAL A 95 7.09 16.48 10.43
C VAL A 95 6.87 17.99 10.51
N GLU A 96 5.66 18.43 10.18
CA GLU A 96 5.27 19.83 10.22
C GLU A 96 3.80 19.95 10.63
N VAL A 97 3.43 21.12 11.12
CA VAL A 97 2.05 21.45 11.48
C VAL A 97 1.19 21.46 10.22
N GLY A 98 0.04 20.80 10.28
CA GLY A 98 -0.91 20.69 9.17
C GLY A 98 -0.66 19.53 8.21
N ARG A 99 0.39 18.73 8.41
CA ARG A 99 0.58 17.51 7.62
C ARG A 99 -0.40 16.42 8.02
N VAL A 100 -0.97 15.76 7.01
CA VAL A 100 -1.88 14.63 7.18
C VAL A 100 -1.08 13.35 7.34
N ALA A 101 -1.47 12.53 8.31
CA ALA A 101 -0.88 11.24 8.61
C ALA A 101 -1.97 10.16 8.68
N LEU A 102 -1.55 8.92 8.44
CA LEU A 102 -2.36 7.72 8.66
C LEU A 102 -1.91 7.04 9.96
N VAL A 103 -2.87 6.60 10.77
CA VAL A 103 -2.57 5.80 11.97
C VAL A 103 -2.38 4.32 11.60
N ASN A 104 -1.21 3.77 11.95
CA ASN A 104 -0.80 2.40 11.58
C ASN A 104 -1.24 1.32 12.57
N TYR A 105 -1.50 1.67 13.84
CA TYR A 105 -1.95 0.72 14.86
C TYR A 105 -2.57 1.44 16.06
N GLY A 106 -3.39 0.72 16.83
CA GLY A 106 -4.09 1.23 18.00
C GLY A 106 -5.60 1.28 17.79
N LYS A 107 -6.30 1.96 18.71
CA LYS A 107 -7.77 2.09 18.69
C LYS A 107 -8.26 2.82 17.43
N ASP A 108 -7.50 3.81 16.97
CA ASP A 108 -7.84 4.67 15.84
C ASP A 108 -7.20 4.20 14.51
N TYR A 109 -7.00 2.89 14.35
CA TYR A 109 -6.34 2.31 13.18
C TYR A 109 -7.07 2.65 11.87
N GLY A 110 -6.31 3.10 10.87
CA GLY A 110 -6.84 3.43 9.55
C GLY A 110 -7.50 4.81 9.45
N ASN A 111 -7.56 5.56 10.56
CA ASN A 111 -8.06 6.93 10.56
C ASN A 111 -7.01 7.90 10.00
N LEU A 112 -7.48 8.87 9.22
CA LEU A 112 -6.70 10.02 8.80
C LEU A 112 -6.70 11.07 9.88
N VAL A 113 -5.52 11.60 10.13
CA VAL A 113 -5.29 12.53 11.22
C VAL A 113 -4.37 13.66 10.79
N VAL A 114 -4.55 14.85 11.36
CA VAL A 114 -3.74 16.02 11.06
C VAL A 114 -2.85 16.34 12.26
N ILE A 115 -1.56 16.59 12.02
CA ILE A 115 -0.63 17.04 13.05
C ILE A 115 -0.93 18.51 13.35
N VAL A 116 -1.35 18.79 14.57
CA VAL A 116 -1.75 20.13 14.99
C VAL A 116 -0.62 20.86 15.72
N ASP A 117 0.19 20.09 16.44
CA ASP A 117 1.38 20.59 17.11
C ASP A 117 2.43 19.48 17.26
N VAL A 118 3.70 19.86 17.31
CA VAL A 118 4.82 18.97 17.64
C VAL A 118 5.20 19.23 19.08
N ILE A 119 5.01 18.21 19.93
CA ILE A 119 5.29 18.35 21.37
C ILE A 119 6.76 18.08 21.61
N ASP A 120 7.23 16.90 21.16
CA ASP A 120 8.61 16.47 21.29
C ASP A 120 9.06 15.78 20.00
N GLN A 121 10.33 15.37 19.93
CA GLN A 121 10.88 14.60 18.80
C GLN A 121 10.10 13.31 18.48
N ASN A 122 9.47 12.70 19.49
CA ASN A 122 8.79 11.42 19.36
C ASN A 122 7.26 11.54 19.39
N ARG A 123 6.70 12.70 19.74
CA ARG A 123 5.27 12.87 20.04
C ARG A 123 4.70 14.11 19.34
N ALA A 124 3.57 13.92 18.69
CA ALA A 124 2.75 14.99 18.13
C ALA A 124 1.40 15.07 18.83
N LEU A 125 0.83 16.26 18.82
CA LEU A 125 -0.57 16.50 19.14
C LEU A 125 -1.37 16.39 17.85
N VAL A 126 -2.34 15.48 17.84
CA VAL A 126 -3.03 15.07 16.62
C VAL A 126 -4.54 15.24 16.80
N ASP A 127 -5.21 15.62 15.71
CA ASP A 127 -6.66 15.84 15.70
C ASP A 127 -7.28 15.33 14.39
N SER A 128 -8.57 15.03 14.44
CA SER A 128 -9.38 14.52 13.33
C SER A 128 -10.85 14.89 13.61
N PRO A 129 -11.71 15.12 12.60
CA PRO A 129 -13.11 15.46 12.83
C PRO A 129 -13.84 14.44 13.72
N ASP A 130 -13.54 13.16 13.53
CA ASP A 130 -14.23 12.03 14.19
C ASP A 130 -13.57 11.61 15.51
N MET A 131 -12.39 12.16 15.83
CA MET A 131 -11.58 11.76 16.97
C MET A 131 -11.44 12.90 17.98
N VAL A 132 -11.23 12.55 19.25
CA VAL A 132 -10.81 13.52 20.26
C VAL A 132 -9.32 13.82 20.09
N ARG A 133 -8.97 15.10 20.24
CA ARG A 133 -7.59 15.56 20.16
C ARG A 133 -6.73 14.81 21.17
N THR A 134 -5.74 14.08 20.67
CA THR A 134 -4.95 13.14 21.47
C THR A 134 -3.48 13.26 21.12
N GLN A 135 -2.61 13.03 22.09
CA GLN A 135 -1.17 12.93 21.87
C GLN A 135 -0.82 11.55 21.28
N MET A 136 -0.05 11.52 20.20
CA MET A 136 0.40 10.29 19.57
C MET A 136 1.89 10.31 19.27
N ASN A 137 2.51 9.13 19.36
CA ASN A 137 3.91 8.96 18.99
C ASN A 137 4.06 8.92 17.47
N PHE A 138 5.12 9.51 16.91
CA PHE A 138 5.37 9.47 15.46
C PHE A 138 5.55 8.06 14.90
N LYS A 139 6.03 7.11 15.72
CA LYS A 139 6.12 5.69 15.33
C LYS A 139 4.77 5.06 14.99
N ARG A 140 3.67 5.61 15.51
CA ARG A 140 2.29 5.18 15.18
C ARG A 140 1.76 5.76 13.89
N LEU A 141 2.40 6.81 13.39
CA LEU A 141 1.92 7.62 12.28
C LEU A 141 2.78 7.38 11.05
N SER A 142 2.12 7.17 9.92
CA SER A 142 2.76 7.25 8.62
C SER A 142 2.38 8.57 7.98
N LEU A 143 3.36 9.46 7.78
CA LEU A 143 3.15 10.75 7.15
C LEU A 143 2.77 10.56 5.68
N THR A 144 1.83 11.37 5.20
CA THR A 144 1.42 11.40 3.79
C THR A 144 2.03 12.61 3.09
N ASP A 145 1.86 12.68 1.76
CA ASP A 145 2.29 13.82 0.96
C ASP A 145 1.35 15.04 1.06
N ILE A 146 0.16 14.85 1.67
CA ILE A 146 -0.86 15.89 1.76
C ILE A 146 -0.56 16.80 2.95
N THR A 147 -0.52 18.10 2.70
CA THR A 147 -0.34 19.15 3.70
C THR A 147 -1.51 20.13 3.63
N ILE A 148 -1.84 20.69 4.79
CA ILE A 148 -2.83 21.75 4.97
C ILE A 148 -2.10 22.89 5.66
N ASP A 149 -2.24 24.12 5.18
CA ASP A 149 -1.68 25.26 5.89
C ASP A 149 -2.62 25.66 7.04
N ILE A 150 -2.16 25.48 8.28
CA ILE A 150 -2.90 25.82 9.49
C ILE A 150 -1.97 26.45 10.51
N LYS A 151 -2.52 27.34 11.34
CA LYS A 151 -1.82 27.85 12.53
C LYS A 151 -1.55 26.71 13.51
N ARG A 152 -0.59 26.90 14.43
CA ARG A 152 -0.36 25.98 15.54
C ARG A 152 -1.57 25.98 16.49
N VAL A 153 -2.06 24.78 16.85
CA VAL A 153 -3.19 24.60 17.79
C VAL A 153 -4.50 25.32 17.37
N PRO A 154 -5.11 25.02 16.19
CA PRO A 154 -6.48 25.41 15.87
C PRO A 154 -7.52 24.82 16.81
N LYS A 155 -8.70 25.45 16.83
CA LYS A 155 -9.93 24.86 17.36
C LYS A 155 -10.46 23.82 16.37
N LYS A 156 -11.24 22.84 16.85
CA LYS A 156 -11.80 21.79 15.98
C LYS A 156 -12.59 22.34 14.80
N LYS A 157 -13.43 23.36 15.03
CA LYS A 157 -14.23 24.00 13.97
C LYS A 157 -13.35 24.57 12.84
N THR A 158 -12.25 25.22 13.19
CA THR A 158 -11.31 25.78 12.21
C THR A 158 -10.53 24.70 11.46
N LEU A 159 -10.22 23.58 12.13
CA LEU A 159 -9.55 22.44 11.50
C LEU A 159 -10.46 21.76 10.47
N ILE A 160 -11.73 21.55 10.81
CA ILE A 160 -12.73 20.96 9.91
C ILE A 160 -12.88 21.82 8.65
N ALA A 161 -13.08 23.13 8.83
CA ALA A 161 -13.18 24.07 7.71
C ALA A 161 -11.91 24.08 6.84
N ALA A 162 -10.72 24.04 7.44
CA ALA A 162 -9.46 23.97 6.69
C ALA A 162 -9.29 22.65 5.93
N MET A 163 -9.76 21.53 6.51
CA MET A 163 -9.66 20.21 5.88
C MET A 163 -10.64 20.05 4.71
N GLU A 164 -11.81 20.67 4.81
CA GLU A 164 -12.78 20.79 3.72
C GLU A 164 -12.26 21.73 2.63
N ALA A 165 -11.76 22.92 2.97
CA ALA A 165 -11.18 23.85 2.00
C ALA A 165 -9.97 23.27 1.24
N ALA A 166 -9.21 22.36 1.87
CA ALA A 166 -8.09 21.68 1.24
C ALA A 166 -8.48 20.38 0.53
N ASP A 167 -9.75 19.97 0.53
CA ASP A 167 -10.25 18.75 -0.12
C ASP A 167 -9.45 17.47 0.22
N VAL A 168 -9.06 17.33 1.48
CA VAL A 168 -8.14 16.26 1.91
C VAL A 168 -8.70 14.88 1.64
N LYS A 169 -10.02 14.69 1.83
CA LYS A 169 -10.69 13.41 1.55
C LYS A 169 -10.54 13.01 0.09
N ASN A 170 -10.85 13.93 -0.84
CA ASN A 170 -10.74 13.69 -2.27
C ASN A 170 -9.28 13.42 -2.70
N LYS A 171 -8.33 14.21 -2.18
CA LYS A 171 -6.90 13.99 -2.44
C LYS A 171 -6.41 12.64 -1.93
N TRP A 172 -6.89 12.23 -0.76
CA TRP A 172 -6.57 10.92 -0.19
C TRP A 172 -7.14 9.78 -1.02
N GLU A 173 -8.42 9.84 -1.39
CA GLU A 173 -9.08 8.82 -2.20
C GLU A 173 -8.47 8.69 -3.59
N ASN A 174 -7.95 9.78 -4.17
CA ASN A 174 -7.22 9.76 -5.43
C ASN A 174 -5.77 9.30 -5.30
N SER A 175 -5.18 9.34 -4.10
CA SER A 175 -3.82 8.87 -3.88
C SER A 175 -3.71 7.36 -4.17
N SER A 176 -2.58 6.89 -4.67
CA SER A 176 -2.37 5.46 -4.95
C SER A 176 -2.51 4.60 -3.68
N TRP A 177 -2.11 5.16 -2.54
CA TRP A 177 -2.20 4.49 -1.25
C TRP A 177 -3.64 4.44 -0.72
N GLY A 178 -4.37 5.55 -0.76
CA GLY A 178 -5.79 5.58 -0.41
C GLY A 178 -6.62 4.64 -1.28
N ARG A 179 -6.41 4.66 -2.61
CA ARG A 179 -7.03 3.69 -3.54
C ARG A 179 -6.75 2.24 -3.16
N LYS A 180 -5.51 1.93 -2.78
CA LYS A 180 -5.12 0.58 -2.35
C LYS A 180 -5.90 0.14 -1.11
N LEU A 181 -6.03 1.01 -0.11
CA LEU A 181 -6.77 0.73 1.12
C LEU A 181 -8.28 0.57 0.86
N ILE A 182 -8.86 1.42 0.01
CA ILE A 182 -10.27 1.31 -0.41
C ILE A 182 -10.51 -0.02 -1.12
N VAL A 183 -9.63 -0.40 -2.06
CA VAL A 183 -9.72 -1.69 -2.75
C VAL A 183 -9.60 -2.86 -1.77
N GLN A 184 -8.72 -2.77 -0.77
CA GLN A 184 -8.59 -3.80 0.26
C GLN A 184 -9.87 -3.91 1.10
N LYS A 185 -10.44 -2.78 1.54
CA LYS A 185 -11.70 -2.75 2.29
C LYS A 185 -12.86 -3.33 1.48
N ARG A 186 -13.00 -2.92 0.21
CA ARG A 186 -14.00 -3.47 -0.72
C ARG A 186 -13.81 -4.97 -0.93
N ARG A 187 -12.57 -5.44 -1.08
CA ARG A 187 -12.29 -6.88 -1.26
C ARG A 187 -12.64 -7.71 -0.02
N ALA A 188 -12.45 -7.16 1.18
CA ALA A 188 -12.81 -7.82 2.42
C ALA A 188 -14.32 -7.92 2.62
N SER A 189 -15.10 -6.97 2.08
CA SER A 189 -16.57 -6.96 2.18
C SER A 189 -17.29 -7.74 1.07
N LEU A 190 -16.57 -8.36 0.11
CA LEU A 190 -17.20 -9.08 -0.99
C LEU A 190 -17.80 -10.40 -0.52
N ASN A 191 -19.06 -10.62 -0.89
CA ASN A 191 -19.71 -11.92 -0.74
C ASN A 191 -19.22 -12.89 -1.84
N ASP A 192 -19.43 -14.19 -1.63
CA ASP A 192 -18.94 -15.24 -2.53
C ASP A 192 -19.43 -15.07 -3.98
N PHE A 193 -20.70 -14.73 -4.13
CA PHE A 193 -21.30 -14.45 -5.44
C PHE A 193 -20.61 -13.31 -6.18
N ASP A 194 -20.20 -12.25 -5.49
CA ASP A 194 -19.49 -11.13 -6.11
C ASP A 194 -18.05 -11.50 -6.48
N ARG A 195 -17.42 -12.41 -5.73
CA ARG A 195 -16.11 -12.98 -6.12
C ARG A 195 -16.22 -13.76 -7.44
N PHE A 196 -17.30 -14.51 -7.63
CA PHE A 196 -17.57 -15.21 -8.89
C PHE A 196 -17.76 -14.23 -10.06
N LYS A 197 -18.55 -13.16 -9.89
CA LYS A 197 -18.69 -12.10 -10.91
C LYS A 197 -17.35 -11.47 -11.27
N LEU A 198 -16.52 -11.15 -10.28
CA LEU A 198 -15.19 -10.58 -10.50
C LEU A 198 -14.25 -11.56 -11.23
N MET A 199 -14.35 -12.85 -10.96
CA MET A 199 -13.58 -13.88 -11.68
C MET A 199 -13.94 -13.86 -13.18
N LEU A 200 -15.23 -13.91 -13.52
CA LEU A 200 -15.67 -13.88 -14.91
C LEU A 200 -15.26 -12.58 -15.61
N ALA A 201 -15.41 -11.43 -14.94
CA ALA A 201 -14.99 -10.13 -15.47
C ALA A 201 -13.48 -10.07 -15.75
N LYS A 202 -12.65 -10.66 -14.88
CA LYS A 202 -11.19 -10.75 -15.08
C LYS A 202 -10.83 -11.61 -16.29
N ILE A 203 -11.49 -12.76 -16.46
CA ILE A 203 -11.25 -13.65 -17.61
C ILE A 203 -11.59 -12.93 -18.93
N LYS A 204 -12.77 -12.28 -18.99
CA LYS A 204 -13.19 -11.51 -20.17
C LYS A 204 -12.19 -10.40 -20.52
N ARG A 205 -11.74 -9.61 -19.52
CA ARG A 205 -10.75 -8.56 -19.71
C ARG A 205 -9.40 -9.11 -20.19
N ALA A 206 -8.91 -10.19 -19.58
CA ALA A 206 -7.64 -10.79 -19.96
C ALA A 206 -7.66 -11.36 -21.40
N GLY A 207 -8.80 -11.92 -21.82
CA GLY A 207 -9.02 -12.37 -23.18
C GLY A 207 -8.89 -11.24 -24.21
N ALA A 208 -9.58 -10.12 -23.99
CA ALA A 208 -9.51 -8.95 -24.88
C ALA A 208 -8.09 -8.37 -24.99
N VAL A 209 -7.41 -8.16 -23.86
CA VAL A 209 -6.02 -7.67 -23.84
C VAL A 209 -5.08 -8.62 -24.59
N ARG A 210 -5.24 -9.94 -24.44
CA ARG A 210 -4.41 -10.92 -25.14
C ARG A 210 -4.61 -10.86 -26.66
N GLN A 211 -5.85 -10.63 -27.12
CA GLN A 211 -6.15 -10.48 -28.54
C GLN A 211 -5.49 -9.22 -29.12
N GLU A 212 -5.57 -8.09 -28.42
CA GLU A 212 -4.92 -6.83 -28.84
C GLU A 212 -3.40 -6.96 -28.88
N LEU A 213 -2.79 -7.55 -27.84
CA LEU A 213 -1.36 -7.80 -27.80
C LEU A 213 -0.90 -8.75 -28.92
N ALA A 214 -1.71 -9.76 -29.27
CA ALA A 214 -1.41 -10.64 -30.39
C ALA A 214 -1.40 -9.91 -31.74
N LYS A 215 -2.33 -8.95 -31.95
CA LYS A 215 -2.36 -8.10 -33.15
C LYS A 215 -1.12 -7.22 -33.24
N LEU A 216 -0.74 -6.55 -32.15
CA LEU A 216 0.45 -5.69 -32.09
C LEU A 216 1.74 -6.49 -32.35
N LYS A 217 1.88 -7.68 -31.75
CA LYS A 217 3.02 -8.57 -31.99
C LYS A 217 3.10 -9.03 -33.44
N LYS A 218 1.96 -9.33 -34.07
CA LYS A 218 1.91 -9.70 -35.48
C LYS A 218 2.32 -8.53 -36.39
N GLN A 219 1.91 -7.30 -36.06
CA GLN A 219 2.31 -6.09 -36.77
C GLN A 219 3.79 -5.76 -36.62
N SER A 220 4.39 -6.00 -35.44
CA SER A 220 5.83 -5.75 -35.22
C SER A 220 6.75 -6.82 -35.82
N ALA A 221 6.22 -8.02 -36.06
CA ALA A 221 6.97 -9.13 -36.63
C ALA A 221 6.89 -9.19 -38.17
N ALA A 222 5.94 -8.45 -38.75
CA ALA A 222 5.84 -8.20 -40.19
C ALA A 222 6.71 -6.98 -40.55
#